data_AF-A0A1G2I961-F1
#
_entry.id   AF-A0A1G2I961-F1
#
_cell.length_a   1.000
_cell.length_b   1.000
_cell.length_c   1.000
_cell.angle_alpha   90.00
_cell.angle_beta   90.00
_cell.angle_gamma   90.00
#
_symmetry.space_group_name_H-M   'P 1'
#
loop_
_entity.id
_entity.type
_entity.pdbx_description
1 polymer ?
#
loop_
_entity_poly.entity_id
_entity_poly.type
_entity_poly.pdbx_seq_one_letter_code
_entity_poly.pdbx_strand_id
1 'polypeptide(L)'
;MNFLVNFLQKFPPLLLVVLAAFSVIVGDIFAKYWSQNPKNPFYIIAVVFYIGSAIFYIPSLLSKGLVITSILWTLISTIGLILVGVVMFKETLSFIQVVGLIFGIISLIILSLGF
;
A
#
# COMPACT_ATOMS: atom_id res chain seq x y z
N MET A 1 -14.26 -7.00 -22.03
CA MET A 1 -13.50 -6.40 -20.92
C MET A 1 -14.48 -5.66 -20.01
N ASN A 2 -14.45 -5.90 -18.70
CA ASN A 2 -15.46 -5.38 -17.75
C ASN A 2 -15.46 -3.85 -17.69
N PHE A 3 -16.64 -3.23 -17.54
CA PHE A 3 -16.83 -1.77 -17.52
C PHE A 3 -15.86 -1.05 -16.58
N LEU A 4 -15.68 -1.58 -15.37
CA LEU A 4 -14.76 -1.05 -14.36
C LEU A 4 -13.30 -1.02 -14.84
N VAL A 5 -12.84 -2.08 -15.51
CA VAL A 5 -11.46 -2.16 -16.02
C VAL A 5 -11.28 -1.14 -17.14
N ASN A 6 -12.22 -1.05 -18.07
CA ASN A 6 -12.17 -0.07 -19.17
C ASN A 6 -12.16 1.37 -18.67
N PHE A 7 -12.89 1.65 -17.59
CA PHE A 7 -12.89 2.95 -16.96
C PHE A 7 -11.55 3.28 -16.29
N LEU A 8 -11.03 2.36 -15.47
CA LEU A 8 -9.80 2.57 -14.72
C LEU A 8 -8.55 2.63 -15.62
N GLN A 9 -8.53 1.90 -16.73
CA GLN A 9 -7.43 1.95 -17.71
C GLN A 9 -7.28 3.29 -18.42
N LYS A 10 -8.25 4.21 -18.30
CA LYS A 10 -8.10 5.59 -18.80
C LYS A 10 -7.09 6.40 -17.97
N PHE A 11 -6.79 5.96 -16.76
CA PHE A 11 -5.86 6.63 -15.87
C PHE A 11 -4.44 6.06 -16.01
N PRO A 12 -3.40 6.86 -15.72
CA PRO A 12 -2.03 6.38 -15.71
C PRO A 12 -1.85 5.21 -14.73
N PRO A 13 -1.12 4.13 -15.10
CA PRO A 13 -0.93 2.97 -14.22
C PRO A 13 -0.32 3.33 -12.86
N LEU A 14 0.60 4.30 -12.85
CA LEU A 14 1.21 4.79 -11.62
C LEU A 14 0.18 5.43 -10.68
N LEU A 15 -0.80 6.17 -11.22
CA LEU A 15 -1.86 6.76 -10.41
C LEU A 15 -2.71 5.67 -9.74
N LEU A 16 -3.04 4.59 -10.47
CA LEU A 16 -3.78 3.46 -9.91
C LEU A 16 -2.99 2.78 -8.78
N VAL A 17 -1.68 2.59 -8.96
CA VAL A 17 -0.81 2.02 -7.91
C VAL A 17 -0.76 2.92 -6.67
N VAL A 18 -0.64 4.24 -6.85
CA VAL A 18 -0.66 5.20 -5.73
C VAL A 18 -2.01 5.17 -5.00
N LEU A 19 -3.13 5.13 -5.73
CA LEU A 19 -4.47 5.01 -5.13
C LEU A 19 -4.63 3.68 -4.38
N ALA A 20 -4.12 2.58 -4.93
CA ALA A 20 -4.11 1.29 -4.25
C ALA A 20 -3.29 1.33 -2.95
N ALA A 21 -2.09 1.90 -3.01
CA ALA A 21 -1.20 2.04 -1.86
C ALA A 21 -1.81 2.94 -0.78
N PHE A 22 -2.39 4.08 -1.17
CA PHE A 22 -3.10 4.95 -0.24
C PHE A 22 -4.29 4.24 0.42
N SER A 23 -5.07 3.50 -0.37
CA SER A 23 -6.21 2.75 0.14
C SER A 23 -5.78 1.71 1.18
N VAL A 24 -4.71 0.94 0.93
CA VAL A 24 -4.23 -0.04 1.92
C VAL A 24 -3.68 0.64 3.18
N ILE A 25 -2.97 1.77 3.06
CA ILE A 25 -2.46 2.53 4.21
C ILE A 25 -3.61 2.98 5.11
N VAL A 26 -4.68 3.52 4.53
CA VAL A 26 -5.88 3.90 5.31
C VAL A 26 -6.51 2.66 5.94
N GLY A 27 -6.59 1.55 5.21
CA GLY A 27 -7.06 0.26 5.76
C GLY A 27 -6.27 -0.16 7.00
N ASP A 28 -4.94 -0.11 6.94
CA ASP A 28 -4.06 -0.46 8.05
C ASP A 28 -4.13 0.51 9.23
N ILE A 29 -4.36 1.81 8.99
CA ILE A 29 -4.66 2.78 10.07
C ILE A 29 -5.89 2.32 10.86
N PHE A 30 -6.99 1.98 10.17
CA PHE A 30 -8.21 1.53 10.83
C PHE A 30 -8.07 0.14 11.45
N ALA A 31 -7.31 -0.77 10.83
CA ALA A 31 -6.98 -2.06 11.41
C ALA A 31 -6.19 -1.91 12.71
N LYS A 32 -5.24 -0.96 12.77
CA LYS A 32 -4.48 -0.63 13.96
C LYS A 32 -5.36 0.00 15.05
N TYR A 33 -6.27 0.89 14.68
CA TYR A 33 -7.25 1.42 15.63
C TYR A 33 -8.15 0.33 16.20
N TRP A 34 -8.58 -0.61 15.35
CA TRP A 34 -9.35 -1.77 15.78
C TRP A 34 -8.54 -2.65 16.73
N SER A 35 -7.25 -2.89 16.46
CA SER A 35 -6.42 -3.74 17.34
C SER A 35 -6.21 -3.13 18.74
N GLN A 36 -6.20 -1.79 18.85
CA GLN A 36 -6.10 -1.09 20.13
C GLN A 36 -7.46 -0.96 20.83
N ASN A 37 -8.54 -0.79 20.07
CA ASN A 37 -9.90 -0.60 20.56
C ASN A 37 -10.88 -1.38 19.67
N PRO A 38 -11.18 -2.65 19.99
CA PRO A 38 -11.95 -3.55 19.11
C PRO A 38 -13.41 -3.13 18.94
N LYS A 39 -13.66 -2.16 18.05
CA LYS A 39 -14.99 -1.67 17.69
C LYS A 39 -15.32 -2.05 16.26
N ASN A 40 -16.48 -2.66 16.05
CA ASN A 40 -16.92 -3.15 14.72
C ASN A 40 -16.75 -2.13 13.57
N PRO A 41 -17.02 -0.82 13.74
CA PRO A 41 -16.83 0.15 12.66
C PRO A 41 -15.39 0.21 12.13
N PHE A 42 -14.37 0.13 13.00
CA PHE A 42 -12.97 0.18 12.57
C PHE A 42 -12.58 -1.03 11.72
N TYR A 43 -13.07 -2.21 12.09
CA TYR A 43 -12.85 -3.43 11.30
C TYR A 43 -13.51 -3.32 9.92
N ILE A 44 -14.77 -2.89 9.86
CA ILE A 44 -15.50 -2.74 8.60
C ILE A 44 -14.81 -1.74 7.69
N ILE A 45 -14.40 -0.58 8.22
CA ILE A 45 -13.69 0.44 7.45
C ILE A 45 -12.37 -0.12 6.92
N ALA A 46 -11.58 -0.81 7.75
CA ALA A 46 -10.34 -1.43 7.31
C ALA A 46 -10.54 -2.37 6.12
N VAL A 47 -11.54 -3.27 6.21
CA VAL A 47 -11.89 -4.21 5.14
C VAL A 47 -12.31 -3.49 3.85
N VAL A 48 -13.14 -2.44 3.96
CA VAL A 48 -13.56 -1.65 2.78
C VAL A 48 -12.36 -1.04 2.07
N PHE A 49 -11.39 -0.51 2.82
CA PHE A 49 -10.19 0.07 2.25
C PHE A 49 -9.22 -0.97 1.67
N TYR A 50 -9.18 -2.19 2.22
CA TYR A 50 -8.44 -3.30 1.60
C TYR A 50 -9.06 -3.73 0.27
N ILE A 51 -10.39 -3.81 0.20
CA ILE A 51 -11.10 -4.05 -1.06
C ILE A 51 -10.83 -2.91 -2.05
N GLY A 52 -10.86 -1.66 -1.59
CA GLY A 52 -10.50 -0.49 -2.39
C GLY A 52 -9.10 -0.60 -3.00
N SER A 53 -8.11 -1.06 -2.23
CA SER A 53 -6.75 -1.31 -2.73
C SER A 53 -6.76 -2.30 -3.89
N ALA A 54 -7.47 -3.42 -3.75
CA ALA A 54 -7.58 -4.43 -4.80
C ALA A 54 -8.24 -3.90 -6.09
N ILE A 55 -9.26 -3.03 -5.96
CA ILE A 55 -9.95 -2.41 -7.10
C ILE A 55 -8.99 -1.61 -7.99
N PHE A 56 -8.04 -0.88 -7.40
CA PHE A 56 -7.06 -0.10 -8.16
C PHE A 56 -5.83 -0.92 -8.55
N TYR A 57 -5.40 -1.84 -7.70
CA TYR A 57 -4.20 -2.66 -7.91
C TYR A 57 -4.37 -3.62 -9.10
N ILE A 58 -5.47 -4.39 -9.13
CA ILE A 58 -5.66 -5.45 -10.13
C ILE A 58 -5.60 -4.92 -11.58
N PRO A 59 -6.30 -3.83 -11.94
CA PRO A 59 -6.21 -3.27 -13.29
C PRO A 59 -4.81 -2.75 -13.65
N SER A 60 -4.03 -2.28 -12.67
CA SER A 60 -2.67 -1.78 -12.93
C SER A 60 -1.70 -2.91 -13.36
N LEU A 61 -1.98 -4.16 -12.95
CA LEU A 61 -1.24 -5.36 -13.38
C LEU A 61 -1.29 -5.57 -14.90
N LEU A 62 -2.38 -5.14 -15.55
CA LEU A 62 -2.55 -5.27 -16.99
C LEU A 62 -1.61 -4.36 -17.80
N SER A 63 -1.03 -3.33 -17.16
CA SER A 63 -0.20 -2.33 -17.85
C SER A 63 1.29 -2.61 -17.74
N LYS A 64 1.79 -2.89 -16.51
CA LYS A 64 3.22 -3.05 -16.23
C LYS A 64 3.59 -4.47 -15.77
N GLY A 65 2.64 -5.41 -15.72
CA GLY A 65 2.87 -6.77 -15.25
C GLY A 65 2.99 -6.87 -13.73
N LEU A 66 2.99 -8.11 -13.22
CA LEU A 66 2.88 -8.39 -11.79
C LEU A 66 4.07 -7.89 -10.98
N VAL A 67 5.30 -8.11 -11.46
CA VAL A 67 6.53 -7.82 -10.70
C VAL A 67 6.66 -6.32 -10.45
N ILE A 68 6.61 -5.51 -11.52
CA ILE A 68 6.77 -4.05 -11.46
C ILE A 68 5.70 -3.43 -10.55
N THR A 69 4.44 -3.80 -10.80
CA THR A 69 3.30 -3.27 -10.04
C THR A 69 3.38 -3.62 -8.56
N SER A 70 3.75 -4.88 -8.24
CA SER A 70 3.94 -5.32 -6.84
C SER A 70 5.03 -4.53 -6.14
N ILE A 71 6.17 -4.30 -6.80
CA ILE A 71 7.31 -3.57 -6.21
C ILE A 71 6.91 -2.12 -5.93
N LEU A 72 6.31 -1.44 -6.90
CA LEU A 72 5.90 -0.04 -6.73
C LEU A 72 4.85 0.10 -5.63
N TRP A 73 3.84 -0.77 -5.62
CA TRP A 73 2.82 -0.76 -4.58
C TRP A 73 3.43 -1.02 -3.20
N THR A 74 4.32 -2.01 -3.08
CA THR A 74 5.00 -2.37 -1.83
C THR A 74 5.89 -1.24 -1.34
N LEU A 75 6.64 -0.59 -2.22
CA LEU A 75 7.50 0.52 -1.86
C LEU A 75 6.69 1.69 -1.29
N ILE A 76 5.62 2.10 -1.99
CA ILE A 76 4.78 3.22 -1.57
C ILE A 76 4.04 2.89 -0.28
N SER A 77 3.44 1.70 -0.18
CA SER A 77 2.69 1.29 1.01
C SER A 77 3.61 1.14 2.22
N THR A 78 4.77 0.53 2.06
CA THR A 78 5.74 0.35 3.15
C THR A 78 6.18 1.71 3.70
N ILE A 79 6.61 2.64 2.84
CA ILE A 79 6.99 4.00 3.26
C ILE A 79 5.84 4.69 4.00
N GLY A 80 4.63 4.62 3.46
CA GLY A 80 3.44 5.21 4.07
C GLY A 80 3.12 4.61 5.44
N LEU A 81 3.19 3.29 5.59
CA LEU A 81 2.92 2.59 6.84
C LEU A 81 3.96 2.89 7.92
N ILE A 82 5.23 3.05 7.54
CA ILE A 82 6.28 3.45 8.49
C ILE A 82 6.02 4.87 8.98
N LEU A 83 5.70 5.79 8.07
CA LEU A 83 5.35 7.17 8.44
C LEU A 83 4.16 7.19 9.39
N VAL A 84 3.11 6.43 9.08
CA VAL A 84 1.93 6.29 9.94
C VAL A 84 2.29 5.67 11.29
N GLY A 85 3.01 4.54 11.33
CA GLY A 85 3.39 3.85 12.57
C GLY A 85 4.19 4.76 13.50
N VAL A 86 5.21 5.44 12.97
CA VAL A 86 6.09 6.32 13.75
C VAL A 86 5.40 7.62 14.14
N VAL A 87 4.68 8.28 13.21
CA VAL A 87 4.12 9.62 13.46
C VAL A 87 2.79 9.56 14.21
N MET A 88 1.89 8.68 13.79
CA MET A 88 0.51 8.60 14.29
C MET A 88 0.38 7.68 15.50
N PHE A 89 1.01 6.50 15.44
CA PHE A 89 0.95 5.51 16.52
C PHE A 89 2.14 5.57 17.49
N LYS A 90 3.11 6.47 17.24
CA LYS A 90 4.30 6.68 18.07
C LYS A 90 5.10 5.41 18.31
N GLU A 91 5.13 4.52 17.33
CA GLU A 91 5.92 3.29 17.39
C GLU A 91 7.41 3.61 17.35
N THR A 92 8.18 2.93 18.19
CA THR A 92 9.64 3.04 18.21
C THR A 92 10.25 1.87 17.46
N LEU A 93 11.17 2.17 16.55
CA LEU A 93 11.96 1.17 15.86
C LEU A 93 13.31 1.01 16.57
N SER A 94 13.71 -0.24 16.82
CA SER A 94 15.05 -0.52 17.31
C SER A 94 16.10 -0.17 16.24
N PHE A 95 17.34 0.05 16.67
CA PHE A 95 18.43 0.35 15.73
C PHE A 95 18.55 -0.68 14.60
N ILE A 96 18.42 -1.97 14.93
CA ILE A 96 18.48 -3.08 13.96
C ILE A 96 17.29 -3.02 12.99
N GLN A 97 16.09 -2.70 13.47
CA GLN A 97 14.90 -2.54 12.61
C GLN A 97 15.05 -1.36 11.66
N VAL A 98 15.63 -0.24 12.11
CA VAL A 98 15.94 0.92 11.25
C VAL A 98 16.95 0.54 10.17
N VAL A 99 18.03 -0.16 10.53
CA VAL A 99 19.03 -0.63 9.55
C VAL A 99 18.36 -1.56 8.53
N GLY A 100 17.62 -2.57 8.99
CA GLY A 100 16.91 -3.50 8.12
C GLY A 100 15.91 -2.80 7.20
N LEU A 101 15.22 -1.77 7.72
CA LEU A 101 14.32 -0.94 6.93
C LEU A 101 15.04 -0.20 5.80
N ILE A 102 16.16 0.45 6.10
CA ILE A 102 16.96 1.17 5.10
C ILE A 102 17.39 0.21 3.99
N PHE A 103 17.90 -0.98 4.34
CA PHE A 103 18.27 -2.00 3.35
C PHE A 103 17.06 -2.48 2.54
N GLY A 104 15.90 -2.68 3.17
CA GLY A 104 14.66 -3.07 2.49
C GLY A 104 14.20 -2.02 1.48
N ILE A 105 14.19 -0.73 1.86
CA ILE A 105 13.85 0.37 0.95
C ILE A 105 14.85 0.44 -0.21
N ILE A 106 16.16 0.35 0.06
CA ILE A 106 17.19 0.36 -0.99
C ILE A 106 16.98 -0.81 -1.96
N SER A 107 16.69 -2.02 -1.44
CA SER A 107 16.40 -3.19 -2.28
C SER A 107 15.19 -2.96 -3.19
N LEU A 108 14.10 -2.41 -2.65
CA LEU A 108 12.91 -2.08 -3.42
C LEU A 108 13.18 -1.01 -4.49
N ILE A 109 14.00 -0.01 -4.18
CA ILE A 109 14.42 1.02 -5.15
C ILE A 109 15.26 0.40 -6.27
N ILE A 110 16.26 -0.42 -5.95
CA ILE A 110 17.10 -1.11 -6.95
C ILE A 110 16.23 -1.98 -7.86
N LEU A 111 15.32 -2.77 -7.29
CA LEU A 111 14.38 -3.57 -8.06
C LEU A 111 13.50 -2.70 -8.96
N SER A 112 13.08 -1.52 -8.50
CA SER A 112 12.26 -0.62 -9.30
C SER A 112 13.00 0.04 -10.47
N LEU A 113 14.33 0.17 -10.41
CA LEU A 113 15.16 0.76 -11.49
C LEU A 113 15.40 -0.20 -12.67
N GLY A 114 15.19 -1.51 -12.48
CA GLY A 114 15.37 -2.53 -13.51
C GLY A 114 14.23 -2.59 -14.55
N PHE A 115 13.29 -1.64 -14.52
CA PHE A 115 12.00 -1.68 -15.22
C PHE A 115 11.55 -0.29 -15.69
#